data_AF-A0A7K4LHT1-F1
#
_entry.id   AF-A0A7K4LHT1-F1
#
_cell.length_a   1.000
_cell.length_b   1.000
_cell.length_c   1.000
_cell.angle_alpha   90.00
_cell.angle_beta   90.00
_cell.angle_gamma   90.00
#
_symmetry.space_group_name_H-M   'P 1'
#
loop_
_entity.id
_entity.type
_entity.pdbx_description
1 polymer ?
#
loop_
_entity_poly.entity_id
_entity_poly.type
_entity_poly.pdbx_seq_one_letter_code
_entity_poly.pdbx_strand_id
1 'polypeptide(L)'
;MALERIIRDTLTHFIQSHIPAADLSGMDDVFFSYITSVLEELGSPESSEETFDMDTFVEMMEAYIPGFAEIHSEDVCEMMFSLSERLGEARNEEKPGQRAAEGRSEATSEDVSQDQEPAAGACNGKHLRTLMEGAGAQEDSDLKDGVELLLEMFPACTVGQAEKALSMALGNLEEAVQLIVEEKVEIGTAGVSVKELARPRRTPNHEELKQVILQKYMMVDSAEDEKTHRPAPPKEAPKKLIRYIDNQVVSTKGERYKDIKKPESEEMKRTYISLKPARK
;
A
#
# COMPACT_ATOMS: atom_id res chain seq x y z
N MET A 1 -33.75 -4.38 -4.12
CA MET A 1 -34.92 -3.49 -4.15
C MET A 1 -35.44 -3.09 -2.77
N ALA A 2 -35.96 -4.00 -1.93
CA ALA A 2 -36.49 -3.61 -0.61
C ALA A 2 -35.38 -3.23 0.39
N LEU A 3 -34.30 -4.01 0.43
CA LEU A 3 -33.12 -3.78 1.28
C LEU A 3 -32.43 -2.45 0.95
N GLU A 4 -32.14 -2.19 -0.33
CA GLU A 4 -31.55 -0.93 -0.79
C GLU A 4 -32.40 0.29 -0.42
N ARG A 5 -33.73 0.13 -0.39
CA ARG A 5 -34.64 1.21 0.03
C ARG A 5 -34.51 1.51 1.52
N ILE A 6 -34.40 0.47 2.36
CA ILE A 6 -34.15 0.61 3.80
C ILE A 6 -32.81 1.29 4.04
N ILE A 7 -31.76 0.89 3.32
CA ILE A 7 -30.42 1.50 3.38
C ILE A 7 -30.52 2.97 2.99
N ARG A 8 -31.09 3.26 1.82
CA ARG A 8 -31.23 4.63 1.31
C ARG A 8 -31.99 5.52 2.28
N ASP A 9 -33.14 5.09 2.79
CA ASP A 9 -33.97 5.90 3.67
C ASP A 9 -33.28 6.16 5.01
N THR A 10 -32.64 5.14 5.59
CA THR A 10 -31.94 5.25 6.88
C THR A 10 -30.69 6.11 6.78
N LEU A 11 -29.88 5.87 5.75
CA LEU A 11 -28.64 6.61 5.52
C LEU A 11 -28.92 8.08 5.15
N THR A 12 -29.94 8.33 4.33
CA THR A 12 -30.39 9.70 4.00
C THR A 12 -30.80 10.46 5.26
N HIS A 13 -31.58 9.83 6.14
CA HIS A 13 -32.01 10.45 7.38
C HIS A 13 -30.84 10.74 8.31
N PHE A 14 -29.91 9.79 8.47
CA PHE A 14 -28.70 9.95 9.28
C PHE A 14 -27.80 11.08 8.76
N ILE A 15 -27.54 11.11 7.45
CA ILE A 15 -26.72 12.18 6.85
C ILE A 15 -27.40 13.53 7.04
N GLN A 16 -28.71 13.63 6.86
CA GLN A 16 -29.42 14.89 7.03
C GLN A 16 -29.48 15.38 8.48
N SER A 17 -29.42 14.49 9.48
CA SER A 17 -29.39 14.90 10.88
C SER A 17 -28.04 15.50 11.29
N HIS A 18 -26.93 15.03 10.71
CA HIS A 18 -25.59 15.54 11.00
C HIS A 18 -25.15 16.63 10.01
N ILE A 19 -25.54 16.53 8.73
CA ILE A 19 -25.12 17.38 7.62
C ILE A 19 -26.37 17.80 6.82
N PRO A 20 -27.12 18.82 7.26
CA PRO A 20 -28.38 19.23 6.63
C PRO A 20 -28.22 19.80 5.22
N ALA A 21 -27.01 20.19 4.82
CA ALA A 21 -26.67 20.70 3.50
C ALA A 21 -25.99 19.66 2.58
N ALA A 22 -25.97 18.39 2.97
CA ALA A 22 -25.35 17.33 2.18
C ALA A 22 -26.03 17.17 0.82
N ASP A 23 -25.23 17.13 -0.24
CA ASP A 23 -25.69 16.73 -1.56
C ASP A 23 -25.71 15.20 -1.66
N LEU A 24 -26.91 14.64 -1.75
CA LEU A 24 -27.13 13.18 -1.83
C LEU A 24 -27.27 12.68 -3.27
N SER A 25 -27.11 13.56 -4.27
CA SER A 25 -27.28 13.20 -5.68
C SER A 25 -26.23 12.21 -6.19
N GLY A 26 -25.06 12.15 -5.54
CA GLY A 26 -23.97 11.22 -5.85
C GLY A 26 -24.18 9.79 -5.35
N MET A 27 -25.24 9.52 -4.58
CA MET A 27 -25.53 8.17 -4.06
C MET A 27 -26.24 7.33 -5.14
N ASP A 28 -25.44 6.64 -5.94
CA ASP A 28 -25.89 5.73 -7.00
C ASP A 28 -26.00 4.27 -6.53
N ASP A 29 -26.41 3.38 -7.44
CA ASP A 29 -26.56 1.95 -7.12
C ASP A 29 -25.21 1.29 -6.76
N VAL A 30 -24.09 1.82 -7.26
CA VAL A 30 -22.74 1.33 -6.93
C VAL A 30 -22.40 1.65 -5.48
N PHE A 31 -22.67 2.88 -5.06
CA PHE A 31 -22.54 3.29 -3.67
C PHE A 31 -23.37 2.40 -2.74
N PHE A 32 -24.66 2.20 -3.05
CA PHE A 32 -25.51 1.33 -2.22
C PHE A 32 -25.08 -0.14 -2.24
N SER A 33 -24.52 -0.64 -3.34
CA SER A 33 -23.93 -1.99 -3.38
C SER A 33 -22.72 -2.12 -2.44
N TYR A 34 -21.87 -1.09 -2.38
CA TYR A 34 -20.74 -1.08 -1.44
C TYR A 34 -21.23 -1.12 0.01
N ILE A 35 -22.16 -0.23 0.36
CA ILE A 35 -22.74 -0.19 1.72
C ILE A 35 -23.43 -1.51 2.08
N THR A 36 -24.15 -2.12 1.13
CA THR A 36 -24.78 -3.43 1.34
C THR A 36 -23.73 -4.51 1.64
N SER A 37 -22.63 -4.55 0.88
CA SER A 37 -21.54 -5.50 1.13
C SER A 37 -20.93 -5.33 2.52
N VAL A 38 -20.68 -4.08 2.93
CA VAL A 38 -20.15 -3.77 4.26
C VAL A 38 -21.10 -4.22 5.36
N LEU A 39 -22.41 -3.99 5.20
CA LEU A 39 -23.41 -4.39 6.18
C LEU A 39 -23.62 -5.91 6.24
N GLU A 40 -23.44 -6.62 5.13
CA GLU A 40 -23.47 -8.08 5.09
C GLU A 40 -22.29 -8.71 5.84
N GLU A 41 -21.11 -8.11 5.72
CA GLU A 41 -19.92 -8.50 6.47
C GLU A 41 -20.12 -8.31 7.98
N LEU A 42 -20.62 -7.13 8.38
CA LEU A 42 -20.94 -6.80 9.78
C LEU A 42 -22.04 -7.68 10.40
N GLY A 43 -23.00 -8.15 9.58
CA GLY A 43 -24.12 -8.97 10.04
C GLY A 43 -23.83 -10.48 10.07
N SER A 44 -22.65 -10.92 9.61
CA SER A 44 -22.31 -12.34 9.54
C SER A 44 -21.79 -12.86 10.90
N PRO A 45 -22.19 -14.05 11.36
CA PRO A 45 -21.71 -14.63 12.62
C PRO A 45 -20.23 -15.07 12.58
N GLU A 46 -19.59 -14.99 11.41
CA GLU A 46 -18.18 -15.36 11.18
C GLU A 46 -17.24 -14.14 11.21
N SER A 47 -17.77 -12.90 11.23
CA SER A 47 -16.95 -11.67 11.17
C SER A 47 -16.41 -11.19 12.53
N SER A 48 -16.56 -11.98 13.60
CA SER A 48 -15.96 -11.63 14.90
C SER A 48 -14.42 -11.61 14.89
N GLU A 49 -13.79 -12.11 13.82
CA GLU A 49 -12.33 -12.15 13.65
C GLU A 49 -11.79 -11.10 12.67
N GLU A 50 -12.65 -10.44 11.88
CA GLU A 50 -12.25 -9.40 10.92
C GLU A 50 -12.64 -8.02 11.49
N THR A 51 -11.65 -7.28 11.95
CA THR A 51 -11.84 -5.95 12.53
C THR A 51 -12.34 -4.99 11.45
N PHE A 52 -13.65 -4.71 11.45
CA PHE A 52 -14.24 -3.74 10.53
C PHE A 52 -13.46 -2.42 10.56
N ASP A 53 -12.89 -2.05 9.41
CA ASP A 53 -12.10 -0.84 9.28
C ASP A 53 -13.01 0.39 9.12
N MET A 54 -13.34 0.97 10.27
CA MET A 54 -14.16 2.18 10.35
C MET A 54 -13.48 3.37 9.65
N ASP A 55 -12.16 3.50 9.75
CA ASP A 55 -11.45 4.64 9.16
C ASP A 55 -11.54 4.59 7.64
N THR A 56 -11.37 3.40 7.05
CA THR A 56 -11.58 3.18 5.60
C THR A 56 -13.03 3.43 5.20
N PHE A 57 -14.01 2.98 5.98
CA PHE A 57 -15.43 3.26 5.71
C PHE A 57 -15.73 4.76 5.71
N VAL A 58 -15.24 5.50 6.71
CA VAL A 58 -15.42 6.95 6.81
C VAL A 58 -14.72 7.68 5.67
N GLU A 59 -13.50 7.27 5.29
CA GLU A 59 -12.79 7.83 4.13
C GLU A 59 -13.58 7.64 2.83
N MET A 60 -14.13 6.43 2.62
CA MET A 60 -14.97 6.15 1.48
C MET A 60 -16.25 6.99 1.50
N MET A 61 -16.88 7.16 2.65
CA MET A 61 -18.08 7.99 2.80
C MET A 61 -17.82 9.48 2.56
N GLU A 62 -16.69 10.02 3.05
CA GLU A 62 -16.28 11.41 2.84
C GLU A 62 -16.10 11.75 1.34
N ALA A 63 -15.64 10.78 0.55
CA ALA A 63 -15.47 10.97 -0.90
C ALA A 63 -16.81 11.22 -1.63
N TYR A 64 -17.92 10.70 -1.12
CA TYR A 64 -19.27 10.92 -1.67
C TYR A 64 -20.03 12.05 -0.96
N ILE A 65 -19.83 12.19 0.35
CA ILE A 65 -20.55 13.13 1.21
C ILE A 65 -19.52 13.97 1.96
N PRO A 66 -19.21 15.18 1.46
CA PRO A 66 -18.27 16.07 2.12
C PRO A 66 -18.72 16.43 3.54
N GLY A 67 -17.80 16.33 4.50
CA GLY A 67 -18.04 16.58 5.94
C GLY A 67 -18.54 15.35 6.72
N PHE A 68 -18.65 14.18 6.09
CA PHE A 68 -18.99 12.93 6.78
C PHE A 68 -17.94 12.53 7.82
N ALA A 69 -16.66 12.83 7.58
CA ALA A 69 -15.56 12.57 8.51
C ALA A 69 -15.65 13.39 9.82
N GLU A 70 -16.51 14.41 9.90
CA GLU A 70 -16.74 15.18 11.13
C GLU A 70 -17.72 14.48 12.08
N ILE A 71 -18.45 13.47 11.62
CA ILE A 71 -19.40 12.69 12.44
C ILE A 71 -18.61 11.79 13.40
N HIS A 72 -19.07 11.67 14.65
CA HIS A 72 -18.41 10.81 15.62
C HIS A 72 -18.49 9.34 15.19
N SER A 73 -17.36 8.63 15.28
CA SER A 73 -17.29 7.21 14.90
C SER A 73 -18.25 6.32 15.70
N GLU A 74 -18.58 6.69 16.94
CA GLU A 74 -19.58 6.02 17.77
C GLU A 74 -20.98 6.10 17.14
N ASP A 75 -21.39 7.28 16.65
CA ASP A 75 -22.68 7.47 15.98
C ASP A 75 -22.75 6.67 14.66
N VAL A 76 -21.64 6.62 13.93
CA VAL A 76 -21.53 5.84 12.69
C VAL A 76 -21.60 4.35 12.97
N CYS A 77 -20.90 3.85 13.98
CA CYS A 77 -20.99 2.46 14.46
C CYS A 77 -22.43 2.10 14.82
N GLU A 78 -23.08 2.90 15.66
CA GLU A 78 -24.45 2.65 16.13
C GLU A 78 -25.42 2.59 14.95
N MET A 79 -25.28 3.51 13.99
CA MET A 79 -26.07 3.51 12.76
C MET A 79 -25.85 2.25 11.93
N MET A 80 -24.60 1.83 11.73
CA MET A 80 -24.26 0.63 10.95
C MET A 80 -24.80 -0.65 11.59
N PHE A 81 -24.69 -0.80 12.91
CA PHE A 81 -25.26 -1.95 13.64
C PHE A 81 -26.79 -1.95 13.60
N SER A 82 -27.42 -0.80 13.83
CA SER A 82 -28.88 -0.69 13.77
C SER A 82 -29.41 -0.98 12.36
N LEU A 83 -28.66 -0.57 11.33
CA LEU A 83 -29.02 -0.82 9.94
C LEU A 83 -28.83 -2.29 9.57
N SER A 84 -27.74 -2.94 10.00
CA SER A 84 -27.50 -4.37 9.74
C SER A 84 -28.55 -5.25 10.41
N GLU A 85 -28.95 -4.95 11.64
CA GLU A 85 -30.04 -5.64 12.35
C GLU A 85 -31.35 -5.54 11.57
N ARG A 86 -31.74 -4.32 11.16
CA ARG A 86 -32.96 -4.08 10.37
C ARG A 86 -32.94 -4.78 9.00
N LEU A 87 -31.77 -4.89 8.37
CA LEU A 87 -31.61 -5.65 7.13
C LEU A 87 -31.73 -7.16 7.38
N GLY A 88 -31.18 -7.66 8.49
CA GLY A 88 -31.34 -9.03 8.94
C GLY A 88 -32.81 -9.41 9.17
N GLU A 89 -33.58 -8.54 9.82
CA GLU A 89 -35.03 -8.72 10.02
C GLU A 89 -35.80 -8.71 8.69
N ALA A 90 -35.56 -7.72 7.82
CA ALA A 90 -36.23 -7.60 6.52
C ALA A 90 -35.98 -8.82 5.62
N ARG A 91 -34.79 -9.42 5.67
CA ARG A 91 -34.44 -10.65 4.94
C ARG A 91 -35.18 -11.88 5.46
N ASN A 92 -35.52 -11.92 6.74
CA ASN A 92 -36.29 -13.01 7.34
C ASN A 92 -37.77 -12.94 6.97
N GLU A 93 -38.32 -11.75 6.70
CA GLU A 93 -39.70 -11.58 6.25
C GLU A 93 -39.90 -11.93 4.77
N GLU A 94 -38.87 -11.81 3.92
CA GLU A 94 -38.95 -12.14 2.48
C GLU A 94 -38.79 -13.64 2.18
N LYS A 95 -38.41 -14.48 3.16
CA LYS A 95 -38.34 -15.94 3.03
C LYS A 95 -39.52 -16.65 3.73
N PRO A 96 -40.64 -16.95 3.04
CA PRO A 96 -41.51 -18.02 3.50
C PRO A 96 -40.86 -19.35 3.12
N GLY A 97 -40.06 -19.92 4.02
CA GLY A 97 -39.58 -21.30 3.89
C GLY A 97 -38.10 -21.49 4.16
N GLN A 98 -37.72 -21.37 5.43
CA GLN A 98 -36.82 -22.27 6.16
C GLN A 98 -36.62 -21.71 7.59
N ARG A 99 -37.70 -21.77 8.38
CA ARG A 99 -37.66 -21.97 9.83
C ARG A 99 -38.19 -23.38 10.04
N ALA A 100 -37.85 -24.18 11.02
CA ALA A 100 -36.88 -24.21 12.10
C ALA A 100 -37.06 -25.62 12.70
N ALA A 101 -36.04 -26.20 13.31
CA ALA A 101 -36.26 -27.31 14.25
C ALA A 101 -35.21 -27.24 15.37
N GLU A 102 -35.39 -26.26 16.25
CA GLU A 102 -35.05 -26.47 17.65
C GLU A 102 -36.15 -27.34 18.29
N GLY A 103 -35.75 -28.43 18.93
CA GLY A 103 -36.66 -29.38 19.57
C GLY A 103 -35.90 -30.41 20.40
N ARG A 104 -35.65 -30.04 21.65
CA ARG A 104 -35.05 -30.83 22.72
C ARG A 104 -36.01 -31.93 23.24
N SER A 105 -35.41 -33.05 23.65
CA SER A 105 -35.87 -34.09 24.63
C SER A 105 -36.59 -35.38 24.16
N GLU A 106 -35.97 -36.49 24.62
CA GLU A 106 -36.51 -37.79 25.08
C GLU A 106 -37.21 -38.71 24.05
N ALA A 107 -37.11 -40.03 24.06
CA ALA A 107 -36.28 -41.07 24.69
C ALA A 107 -36.76 -42.40 24.07
N THR A 108 -36.03 -43.49 24.34
CA THR A 108 -36.42 -44.92 24.15
C THR A 108 -36.45 -45.46 22.72
N SER A 109 -36.13 -46.73 22.43
CA SER A 109 -35.34 -47.81 23.04
C SER A 109 -35.50 -49.01 22.07
N GLU A 110 -34.59 -49.99 22.17
CA GLU A 110 -34.71 -51.39 21.68
C GLU A 110 -34.44 -51.67 20.19
N ASP A 111 -33.81 -52.77 19.76
CA ASP A 111 -32.98 -53.85 20.35
C ASP A 111 -32.67 -54.84 19.18
N VAL A 112 -31.68 -55.72 19.37
CA VAL A 112 -31.48 -57.06 18.73
C VAL A 112 -30.75 -57.11 17.36
N SER A 113 -29.43 -57.40 17.33
CA SER A 113 -28.73 -58.71 17.19
C SER A 113 -28.52 -59.15 15.73
N GLN A 114 -27.47 -59.83 15.25
CA GLN A 114 -26.34 -60.57 15.85
C GLN A 114 -25.32 -60.91 14.71
N ASP A 115 -24.03 -61.04 15.08
CA ASP A 115 -23.00 -61.97 14.55
C ASP A 115 -22.51 -61.91 13.07
N GLN A 116 -21.25 -61.47 12.84
CA GLN A 116 -20.02 -62.31 12.79
C GLN A 116 -18.81 -61.56 12.16
N GLU A 117 -17.73 -61.47 12.93
CA GLU A 117 -16.33 -61.08 12.59
C GLU A 117 -15.56 -62.26 11.93
N PRO A 118 -14.26 -62.18 11.51
CA PRO A 118 -13.27 -61.06 11.59
C PRO A 118 -12.43 -60.81 10.32
N ALA A 119 -11.77 -59.64 10.22
CA ALA A 119 -10.35 -59.54 9.81
C ALA A 119 -9.80 -58.09 9.85
N ALA A 120 -8.94 -57.85 10.84
CA ALA A 120 -7.74 -56.99 10.83
C ALA A 120 -7.87 -55.48 10.48
N GLY A 121 -7.68 -54.63 11.50
CA GLY A 121 -7.26 -53.25 11.35
C GLY A 121 -7.68 -52.38 12.53
N ALA A 122 -6.75 -52.12 13.45
CA ALA A 122 -7.01 -51.47 14.74
C ALA A 122 -7.60 -50.05 14.66
N CYS A 123 -8.23 -49.69 15.77
CA CYS A 123 -9.32 -48.75 15.98
C CYS A 123 -9.02 -47.24 15.93
N ASN A 124 -10.05 -46.52 15.45
CA ASN A 124 -10.61 -45.22 15.87
C ASN A 124 -10.05 -44.63 17.18
N GLY A 125 -9.88 -43.32 17.35
CA GLY A 125 -10.71 -42.22 16.87
C GLY A 125 -11.41 -41.53 18.05
N LYS A 126 -10.97 -40.30 18.36
CA LYS A 126 -11.68 -39.15 18.97
C LYS A 126 -12.46 -39.33 20.29
N HIS A 127 -12.00 -38.67 21.35
CA HIS A 127 -12.91 -38.06 22.33
C HIS A 127 -12.27 -36.88 23.07
N LEU A 128 -12.98 -35.75 23.03
CA LEU A 128 -12.88 -34.55 23.87
C LEU A 128 -12.50 -34.86 25.33
N ARG A 129 -11.69 -34.01 25.96
CA ARG A 129 -11.81 -33.67 27.38
C ARG A 129 -11.42 -32.24 27.69
N THR A 130 -12.42 -31.44 28.01
CA THR A 130 -12.34 -30.35 28.98
C THR A 130 -12.33 -30.96 30.38
N LEU A 131 -11.33 -30.67 31.24
CA LEU A 131 -11.52 -30.39 32.68
C LEU A 131 -10.19 -29.99 33.36
N MET A 132 -10.26 -28.85 34.04
CA MET A 132 -9.59 -28.38 35.25
C MET A 132 -8.73 -29.36 36.10
N GLU A 133 -7.67 -28.77 36.69
CA GLU A 133 -7.02 -29.07 37.99
C GLU A 133 -5.73 -29.93 38.02
N GLY A 134 -4.60 -29.23 38.19
CA GLY A 134 -3.70 -29.43 39.33
C GLY A 134 -2.71 -30.60 39.35
N ALA A 135 -1.41 -30.21 39.36
CA ALA A 135 -0.26 -30.89 39.95
C ALA A 135 0.54 -31.92 39.10
N GLY A 136 1.53 -31.37 38.38
CA GLY A 136 2.93 -31.78 38.48
C GLY A 136 3.42 -32.96 37.61
N ALA A 137 4.33 -32.64 36.69
CA ALA A 137 5.19 -33.53 35.88
C ALA A 137 4.71 -33.92 34.45
N GLN A 138 4.10 -32.98 33.71
CA GLN A 138 3.87 -33.09 32.24
C GLN A 138 4.35 -31.86 31.46
N GLU A 139 5.27 -31.05 31.99
CA GLU A 139 5.60 -29.76 31.37
C GLU A 139 6.45 -29.91 30.09
N ASP A 140 7.26 -30.98 29.97
CA ASP A 140 8.18 -31.15 28.83
C ASP A 140 7.49 -31.61 27.53
N SER A 141 6.37 -32.35 27.59
CA SER A 141 5.67 -32.82 26.38
C SER A 141 4.91 -31.69 25.72
N ASP A 142 4.19 -30.91 26.52
CA ASP A 142 3.30 -29.85 26.02
C ASP A 142 4.12 -28.67 25.47
N LEU A 143 5.28 -28.40 26.08
CA LEU A 143 6.26 -27.44 25.55
C LEU A 143 6.83 -27.90 24.20
N LYS A 144 7.10 -29.20 24.04
CA LYS A 144 7.69 -29.73 22.81
C LYS A 144 6.70 -29.73 21.65
N ASP A 145 5.44 -30.08 21.92
CA ASP A 145 4.35 -29.97 20.95
C ASP A 145 4.15 -28.49 20.53
N GLY A 146 4.27 -27.55 21.47
CA GLY A 146 4.25 -26.11 21.17
C GLY A 146 5.43 -25.64 20.29
N VAL A 147 6.63 -26.17 20.51
CA VAL A 147 7.82 -25.85 19.69
C VAL A 147 7.62 -26.35 18.26
N GLU A 148 7.11 -27.57 18.07
CA GLU A 148 6.83 -28.13 16.75
C GLU A 148 5.82 -27.26 15.98
N LEU A 149 4.73 -26.85 16.63
CA LEU A 149 3.72 -25.97 16.02
C LEU A 149 4.28 -24.59 15.63
N LEU A 150 5.15 -23.99 16.47
CA LEU A 150 5.80 -22.73 16.13
C LEU A 150 6.73 -22.85 14.92
N LEU A 151 7.39 -24.00 14.74
CA LEU A 151 8.24 -24.24 13.57
C LEU A 151 7.42 -24.51 12.30
N GLU A 152 6.21 -25.08 12.43
CA GLU A 152 5.25 -25.21 11.32
C GLU A 152 4.73 -23.84 10.86
N MET A 153 4.37 -22.97 11.82
CA MET A 153 3.88 -21.62 11.54
C MET A 153 4.97 -20.67 11.03
N PHE A 154 6.21 -20.82 11.52
CA PHE A 154 7.34 -19.95 11.19
C PHE A 154 8.52 -20.75 10.63
N PRO A 155 8.56 -21.01 9.30
CA PRO A 155 9.66 -21.75 8.66
C PRO A 155 11.05 -21.10 8.79
N ALA A 156 11.12 -19.80 9.10
CA ALA A 156 12.35 -19.05 9.34
C ALA A 156 12.78 -19.07 10.83
N CYS A 157 11.91 -19.51 11.73
CA CYS A 157 12.20 -19.65 13.15
C CYS A 157 13.07 -20.89 13.39
N THR A 158 14.04 -20.76 14.29
CA THR A 158 14.88 -21.89 14.71
C THR A 158 14.36 -22.49 16.01
N VAL A 159 14.65 -23.77 16.25
CA VAL A 159 14.18 -24.51 17.44
C VAL A 159 14.46 -23.74 18.75
N GLY A 160 15.67 -23.19 18.90
CA GLY A 160 16.05 -22.43 20.10
C GLY A 160 15.32 -21.10 20.26
N GLN A 161 14.80 -20.50 19.18
CA GLN A 161 13.97 -19.30 19.25
C GLN A 161 12.55 -19.65 19.69
N ALA A 162 11.97 -20.72 19.16
CA ALA A 162 10.67 -21.21 19.58
C ALA A 162 10.66 -21.63 21.06
N GLU A 163 11.69 -22.37 21.51
CA GLU A 163 11.87 -22.73 22.92
C GLU A 163 12.01 -21.50 23.81
N LYS A 164 12.80 -20.51 23.38
CA LYS A 164 12.97 -19.24 24.12
C LYS A 164 11.66 -18.44 24.18
N ALA A 165 10.92 -18.36 23.08
CA ALA A 165 9.62 -17.68 23.02
C ALA A 165 8.61 -18.32 23.97
N LEU A 166 8.48 -19.65 23.94
CA LEU A 166 7.61 -20.39 24.84
C LEU A 166 8.05 -20.27 26.31
N SER A 167 9.35 -20.26 26.56
CA SER A 167 9.89 -20.04 27.91
C SER A 167 9.57 -18.64 28.43
N MET A 168 9.66 -17.61 27.56
CA MET A 168 9.31 -16.23 27.90
C MET A 168 7.80 -16.04 28.09
N ALA A 169 7.00 -16.77 27.33
CA ALA A 169 5.54 -16.77 27.40
C ALA A 169 4.97 -17.76 28.43
N LEU A 170 5.82 -18.41 29.24
CA LEU A 170 5.43 -19.40 30.25
C LEU A 170 4.52 -20.52 29.70
N GLY A 171 4.79 -20.97 28.48
CA GLY A 171 4.03 -22.01 27.78
C GLY A 171 2.77 -21.52 27.06
N ASN A 172 2.48 -20.21 27.05
CA ASN A 172 1.39 -19.66 26.25
C ASN A 172 1.83 -19.51 24.78
N LEU A 173 1.17 -20.25 23.88
CA LEU A 173 1.49 -20.26 22.46
C LEU A 173 1.23 -18.89 21.79
N GLU A 174 0.10 -18.25 22.11
CA GLU A 174 -0.31 -16.98 21.48
C GLU A 174 0.68 -15.86 21.82
N GLU A 175 1.09 -15.76 23.09
CA GLU A 175 2.12 -14.82 23.53
C GLU A 175 3.48 -15.16 22.90
N ALA A 176 3.83 -16.44 22.74
CA ALA A 176 5.06 -16.86 22.06
C ALA A 176 5.05 -16.49 20.57
N VAL A 177 3.92 -16.63 19.89
CA VAL A 177 3.69 -16.18 18.51
C VAL A 177 3.90 -14.67 18.41
N GLN A 178 3.27 -13.89 19.30
CA GLN A 178 3.43 -12.44 19.33
C GLN A 178 4.89 -12.03 19.55
N LEU A 179 5.61 -12.70 20.47
CA LEU A 179 7.03 -12.44 20.73
C LEU A 179 7.93 -12.74 19.52
N ILE A 180 7.59 -13.75 18.72
CA ILE A 180 8.31 -14.11 17.48
C ILE A 180 8.01 -13.08 16.38
N VAL A 181 6.74 -12.70 16.19
CA VAL A 181 6.31 -11.73 15.17
C VAL A 181 6.87 -10.33 15.44
N GLU A 182 6.86 -9.89 16.69
CA GLU A 182 7.36 -8.58 17.08
C GLU A 182 8.90 -8.53 17.23
N GLU A 183 9.61 -9.61 16.86
CA GLU A 183 11.07 -9.77 16.98
C GLU A 183 11.59 -9.48 18.41
N LYS A 184 10.74 -9.65 19.43
CA LYS A 184 11.11 -9.44 20.84
C LYS A 184 12.00 -10.55 21.38
N VAL A 185 12.06 -11.68 20.68
CA VAL A 185 13.05 -12.73 20.92
C VAL A 185 14.33 -12.36 20.17
N GLU A 186 15.07 -11.39 20.71
CA GLU A 186 16.34 -10.92 20.14
C GLU A 186 17.23 -12.12 19.79
N ILE A 187 17.45 -12.30 18.49
CA ILE A 187 18.53 -13.10 17.97
C ILE A 187 19.73 -12.18 18.02
N GLY A 188 20.77 -12.60 18.73
CA GLY A 188 22.11 -12.10 18.49
C GLY A 188 22.53 -12.46 17.06
N THR A 189 22.03 -11.74 16.06
CA THR A 189 22.69 -11.63 14.78
C THR A 189 23.94 -10.80 15.04
N ALA A 190 25.07 -11.50 15.11
CA ALA A 190 26.39 -10.91 15.11
C ALA A 190 26.47 -9.87 13.97
N GLY A 191 26.54 -8.57 14.30
CA GLY A 191 26.95 -7.58 13.31
C GLY A 191 26.33 -6.18 13.33
N VAL A 192 25.75 -5.65 14.42
CA VAL A 192 25.59 -4.18 14.55
C VAL A 192 25.92 -3.75 15.97
N SER A 193 26.83 -2.80 16.07
CA SER A 193 27.47 -2.32 17.30
C SER A 193 26.45 -1.79 18.31
N VAL A 194 26.44 -2.42 19.48
CA VAL A 194 25.83 -1.92 20.72
C VAL A 194 26.58 -0.66 21.15
N LYS A 195 26.15 0.52 20.69
CA LYS A 195 26.62 1.80 21.21
C LYS A 195 25.70 2.99 20.96
N GLU A 196 24.38 2.80 20.96
CA GLU A 196 23.46 3.97 20.95
C GLU A 196 22.11 3.72 21.64
N LEU A 197 22.11 3.10 22.82
CA LEU A 197 20.90 2.89 23.62
C LEU A 197 20.92 3.63 24.97
N ALA A 198 21.62 4.76 25.05
CA ALA A 198 21.59 5.63 26.21
C ALA A 198 21.41 7.10 25.80
N ARG A 199 20.30 7.43 25.14
CA ARG A 199 19.79 8.81 25.18
C ARG A 199 18.41 8.80 25.85
N PRO A 200 18.19 9.61 26.89
CA PRO A 200 16.86 9.76 27.48
C PRO A 200 15.91 10.23 26.37
N ARG A 201 14.75 9.58 26.26
CA ARG A 201 13.65 9.99 25.37
C ARG A 201 13.20 11.40 25.75
N ARG A 202 13.89 12.42 25.22
CA ARG A 202 13.33 13.75 25.07
C ARG A 202 12.50 13.74 23.80
N THR A 203 11.35 14.42 23.84
CA THR A 203 10.59 14.73 22.62
C THR A 203 11.56 15.33 21.61
N PRO A 204 11.79 14.68 20.45
CA PRO A 204 12.73 15.20 19.48
C PRO A 204 12.27 16.60 19.08
N ASN A 205 13.21 17.53 18.99
CA ASN A 205 12.91 18.87 18.48
C ASN A 205 12.31 18.72 17.07
N HIS A 206 11.39 19.59 16.67
CA HIS A 206 10.79 19.56 15.33
C HIS A 206 11.84 19.46 14.21
N GLU A 207 12.99 20.14 14.37
CA GLU A 207 14.10 20.08 13.42
C GLU A 207 14.77 18.70 13.37
N GLU A 208 14.94 18.05 14.53
CA GLU A 208 15.53 16.70 14.63
C GLU A 208 14.57 15.64 14.09
N LEU A 209 13.28 15.78 14.40
CA LEU A 209 12.24 14.90 13.89
C LEU A 209 12.14 14.99 12.36
N LYS A 210 12.20 16.22 11.83
CA LYS A 210 12.23 16.46 10.38
C LYS A 210 13.46 15.80 9.74
N GLN A 211 14.64 15.88 10.36
CA GLN A 211 15.85 15.22 9.85
C GLN A 211 15.74 13.70 9.91
N VAL A 212 15.17 13.13 10.97
CA VAL A 212 14.96 11.68 11.09
C VAL A 212 13.97 11.18 10.05
N ILE A 213 12.84 11.88 9.87
CA ILE A 213 11.85 11.56 8.84
C ILE A 213 12.48 11.68 7.46
N LEU A 214 13.19 12.76 7.19
CA LEU A 214 13.86 12.96 5.91
C LEU A 214 14.91 11.86 5.67
N GLN A 215 15.79 11.57 6.61
CA GLN A 215 16.79 10.51 6.44
C GLN A 215 16.16 9.12 6.25
N LYS A 216 15.04 8.83 6.92
CA LYS A 216 14.37 7.52 6.85
C LYS A 216 13.61 7.31 5.54
N TYR A 217 13.00 8.36 5.02
CA TYR A 217 12.08 8.25 3.87
C TYR A 217 12.60 8.91 2.59
N MET A 218 13.65 9.73 2.67
CA MET A 218 14.26 10.36 1.50
C MET A 218 15.30 9.43 0.91
N MET A 219 14.93 8.75 -0.18
CA MET A 219 15.86 8.02 -1.04
C MET A 219 16.58 9.03 -1.94
N VAL A 220 17.54 9.78 -1.39
CA VAL A 220 18.41 10.63 -2.23
C VAL A 220 19.53 9.78 -2.75
N ASP A 221 19.57 9.57 -4.06
CA ASP A 221 20.76 9.06 -4.71
C ASP A 221 21.81 10.18 -4.78
N SER A 222 22.51 10.38 -3.66
CA SER A 222 23.59 11.37 -3.54
C SER A 222 24.71 11.15 -4.57
N ALA A 223 24.82 9.96 -5.17
CA ALA A 223 25.81 9.66 -6.21
C ALA A 223 25.45 10.25 -7.59
N GLU A 224 24.18 10.57 -7.83
CA GLU A 224 23.73 11.21 -9.06
C GLU A 224 23.86 12.73 -8.97
N ASP A 225 23.63 13.30 -7.79
CA ASP A 225 23.70 14.75 -7.54
C ASP A 225 25.15 15.30 -7.61
N GLU A 226 26.15 14.47 -7.28
CA GLU A 226 27.57 14.80 -7.50
C GLU A 226 27.98 14.82 -8.98
N LYS A 227 27.20 14.21 -9.88
CA LYS A 227 27.48 14.19 -11.32
C LYS A 227 26.92 15.42 -12.00
N THR A 228 27.60 16.55 -11.84
CA THR A 228 27.27 17.74 -12.63
C THR A 228 27.56 17.49 -14.12
N HIS A 229 26.52 17.43 -14.95
CA HIS A 229 26.65 17.37 -16.42
C HIS A 229 27.37 18.63 -16.92
N ARG A 230 28.62 18.48 -17.34
CA ARG A 230 29.41 19.54 -17.98
C ARG A 230 29.40 19.31 -19.48
N PRO A 231 28.46 19.91 -20.24
CA PRO A 231 28.47 19.79 -21.68
C PRO A 231 29.80 20.33 -22.21
N ALA A 232 30.40 19.60 -23.14
CA ALA A 232 31.66 20.01 -23.75
C ALA A 232 31.46 21.41 -24.39
N PRO A 233 32.41 22.35 -24.20
CA PRO A 233 32.30 23.67 -24.81
C PRO A 233 32.18 23.52 -26.33
N PRO A 234 31.37 24.37 -26.99
CA PRO A 234 31.21 24.33 -28.45
C PRO A 234 32.58 24.33 -29.12
N LYS A 235 32.83 23.34 -30.00
CA LYS A 235 34.09 23.24 -30.73
C LYS A 235 34.30 24.52 -31.52
N GLU A 236 35.24 25.36 -31.10
CA GLU A 236 35.68 26.51 -31.90
C GLU A 236 36.33 25.96 -33.17
N ALA A 237 35.58 25.95 -34.26
CA ALA A 237 36.12 25.65 -35.57
C ALA A 237 37.26 26.65 -35.86
N PRO A 238 38.41 26.19 -36.38
CA PRO A 238 39.54 27.07 -36.64
C PRO A 238 39.09 28.20 -37.57
N LYS A 239 39.04 29.42 -37.03
CA LYS A 239 38.70 30.63 -37.80
C LYS A 239 39.72 30.74 -38.91
N LYS A 240 39.30 30.49 -40.15
CA LYS A 240 40.14 30.73 -41.33
C LYS A 240 40.45 32.23 -41.33
N LEU A 241 41.72 32.60 -41.14
CA LEU A 241 42.15 33.99 -41.15
C LEU A 241 41.82 34.61 -42.51
N ILE A 242 40.76 35.41 -42.56
CA ILE A 242 40.39 36.19 -43.73
C ILE A 242 41.38 37.37 -43.80
N ARG A 243 42.10 37.48 -44.91
CA ARG A 243 43.00 38.62 -45.16
C ARG A 243 42.31 39.61 -46.08
N TYR A 244 42.52 40.90 -45.86
CA TYR A 244 41.97 41.97 -46.69
C TYR A 244 43.11 42.77 -47.33
N ILE A 245 42.95 43.11 -48.60
CA ILE A 245 43.76 44.11 -49.31
C ILE A 245 42.76 45.03 -50.03
N ASP A 246 42.88 46.34 -49.85
CA ASP A 246 41.98 47.36 -50.44
C ASP A 246 40.49 47.06 -50.21
N ASN A 247 40.12 46.72 -48.97
CA ASN A 247 38.77 46.33 -48.54
C ASN A 247 38.18 45.12 -49.31
N GLN A 248 38.99 44.37 -50.04
CA GLN A 248 38.59 43.15 -50.73
C GLN A 248 39.13 41.91 -50.00
N VAL A 249 38.27 40.90 -49.83
CA VAL A 249 38.66 39.60 -49.26
C VAL A 249 39.66 38.91 -50.20
N VAL A 250 40.82 38.54 -49.67
CA VAL A 250 41.84 37.77 -50.37
C VAL A 250 41.95 36.38 -49.75
N SER A 251 42.16 35.36 -50.61
CA SER A 251 42.07 33.94 -50.29
C SER A 251 42.81 33.53 -49.01
N THR A 252 42.21 32.62 -48.25
CA THR A 252 42.69 32.09 -46.96
C THR A 252 43.79 31.01 -47.10
N LYS A 253 44.33 30.78 -48.31
CA LYS A 253 45.25 29.68 -48.61
C LYS A 253 46.49 30.15 -49.37
N GLY A 254 47.44 30.75 -48.65
CA GLY A 254 48.89 30.72 -48.98
C GLY A 254 49.37 31.26 -50.33
N GLU A 255 48.53 31.85 -51.18
CA GLU A 255 48.93 32.47 -52.43
C GLU A 255 49.72 33.75 -52.13
N ARG A 256 50.97 33.81 -52.62
CA ARG A 256 51.93 34.86 -52.24
C ARG A 256 51.74 36.18 -52.99
N TYR A 257 51.04 36.16 -54.12
CA TYR A 257 50.83 37.33 -54.98
C TYR A 257 49.44 37.29 -55.62
N LYS A 258 48.78 38.44 -55.72
CA LYS A 258 47.54 38.66 -56.47
C LYS A 258 47.75 39.86 -57.38
N ASP A 259 47.52 39.69 -58.68
CA ASP A 259 47.61 40.79 -59.64
C ASP A 259 46.46 41.79 -59.40
N ILE A 260 46.79 42.94 -58.81
CA ILE A 260 45.85 44.04 -58.61
C ILE A 260 45.78 44.84 -59.92
N LYS A 261 44.77 44.55 -60.75
CA LYS A 261 44.42 45.42 -61.87
C LYS A 261 43.84 46.70 -61.30
N LYS A 262 44.51 47.84 -61.50
CA LYS A 262 43.95 49.16 -61.18
C LYS A 262 42.65 49.31 -61.97
N PRO A 263 41.52 49.70 -61.34
CA PRO A 263 40.31 49.99 -62.09
C PRO A 263 40.65 51.10 -63.08
N GLU A 264 40.39 50.87 -64.37
CA GLU A 264 40.52 51.91 -65.38
C GLU A 264 39.72 53.13 -64.92
N SER A 265 40.39 54.28 -64.80
CA SER A 265 39.77 55.52 -64.35
C SER A 265 38.62 55.87 -65.29
N GLU A 266 37.52 56.36 -64.71
CA GLU A 266 36.31 56.71 -65.47
C GLU A 266 36.60 57.70 -66.62
N GLU A 267 37.64 58.52 -66.49
CA GLU A 267 38.17 59.40 -67.55
C GLU A 267 38.65 58.65 -68.80
N MET A 268 39.28 57.48 -68.66
CA MET A 268 39.70 56.65 -69.80
C MET A 268 38.50 56.10 -70.57
N LYS A 269 37.38 55.83 -69.86
CA LYS A 269 36.12 55.39 -70.47
C LYS A 269 35.40 56.52 -71.20
N ARG A 270 35.47 57.75 -70.67
CA ARG A 270 34.86 58.94 -71.30
C ARG A 270 35.62 59.43 -72.54
N THR A 271 36.91 59.13 -72.63
CA THR A 271 37.75 59.53 -73.78
C THR A 271 37.61 58.57 -74.97
N TYR A 272 36.82 57.49 -74.82
CA TYR A 272 36.49 56.60 -75.93
C TYR A 272 35.47 57.26 -76.87
N ILE A 273 35.97 58.17 -77.71
CA ILE A 273 35.21 58.75 -78.81
C ILE A 273 35.21 57.70 -79.93
N SER A 274 34.07 57.05 -80.12
CA SER A 274 33.84 56.18 -81.27
C SER A 274 33.72 57.04 -82.53
N LEU A 275 34.87 57.31 -83.17
CA LEU A 275 34.88 57.97 -84.47
C LEU A 275 34.23 57.05 -85.50
N LYS A 276 33.01 57.39 -85.92
CA LYS A 276 32.37 56.68 -87.03
C LYS A 276 33.22 56.90 -88.30
N PRO A 277 33.50 55.84 -89.09
CA PRO A 277 34.18 56.00 -90.36
C PRO A 277 33.38 56.92 -91.29
N ALA A 278 34.06 57.87 -91.93
CA ALA A 278 33.45 58.76 -92.92
C ALA A 278 32.98 57.93 -94.13
N ARG A 279 31.72 58.07 -94.51
CA ARG A 279 31.18 57.43 -95.73
C ARG A 279 31.87 58.09 -96.94
N LYS A 280 32.55 57.27 -97.74
CA LYS A 280 32.90 57.57 -99.13
C LYS A 280 32.17 56.57 -100.02
#